data_AF-A0A9N7UCI2-F1
#
_entry.id   AF-A0A9N7UCI2-F1
#
_cell.length_a   1.000
_cell.length_b   1.000
_cell.length_c   1.000
_cell.angle_alpha   90.00
_cell.angle_beta   90.00
_cell.angle_gamma   90.00
#
_symmetry.space_group_name_H-M   'P 1'
#
loop_
_entity.id
_entity.type
_entity.pdbx_description
1 polymer ?
#
loop_
_entity_poly.entity_id
_entity_poly.type
_entity_poly.pdbx_seq_one_letter_code
_entity_poly.pdbx_strand_id
1 'polypeptide(L)'
;MSGGATRREKKEPVKVEESEPQRTAPAFLLWDKPPHLRTVELQRRSAAELEAELKEILGLRNHQTCMREAALLDYFVCGFWWTKEKKFSPTQTSFTTAVLHMLIDNIRVKQMGLLENLMEFAKALAPACQCWISGGETTSLLDRKEAKEFINYITISLFQKYRLYELVLTTPREELLVGLERTIEFYFHRHWEMSNPPRKIQTHRGRASQEDSDPAMLDFIN
;
A
#
# COMPACT_ATOMS: atom_id res chain seq x y z
N MET A 1 72.53 37.08 38.78
CA MET A 1 71.32 37.84 38.41
C MET A 1 70.68 37.10 37.23
N SER A 2 69.54 36.48 37.49
CA SER A 2 68.88 35.49 36.62
C SER A 2 68.11 36.21 35.51
N GLY A 3 68.56 36.06 34.26
CA GLY A 3 67.89 36.59 33.07
C GLY A 3 66.97 35.52 32.48
N GLY A 4 65.67 35.63 32.75
CA GLY A 4 64.64 34.73 32.22
C GLY A 4 64.48 34.86 30.71
N ALA A 5 64.76 33.79 29.98
CA ALA A 5 64.45 33.66 28.56
C ALA A 5 62.95 33.36 28.39
N THR A 6 62.21 34.32 27.86
CA THR A 6 60.80 34.15 27.47
C THR A 6 60.72 33.34 26.19
N ARG A 7 60.33 32.07 26.31
CA ARG A 7 60.00 31.16 25.21
C ARG A 7 58.73 31.66 24.52
N ARG A 8 58.86 32.37 23.39
CA ARG A 8 57.76 32.61 22.44
C ARG A 8 57.44 31.28 21.75
N GLU A 9 56.34 30.65 22.15
CA GLU A 9 55.69 29.62 21.32
C GLU A 9 55.21 30.26 20.02
N LYS A 10 55.88 29.94 18.91
CA LYS A 10 55.29 30.10 17.58
C LYS A 10 54.20 29.04 17.46
N LYS A 11 52.93 29.45 17.62
CA LYS A 11 51.80 28.69 17.08
C LYS A 11 51.92 28.71 15.56
N GLU A 12 52.24 27.56 14.97
CA GLU A 12 51.98 27.32 13.56
C GLU A 12 50.49 27.52 13.28
N PRO A 13 50.11 28.21 12.19
CA PRO A 13 48.73 28.22 11.77
C PRO A 13 48.37 26.80 11.31
N VAL A 14 47.45 26.17 12.04
CA VAL A 14 46.77 24.95 11.60
C VAL A 14 46.17 25.26 10.24
N LYS A 15 46.76 24.64 9.21
CA LYS A 15 46.22 24.60 7.86
C LYS A 15 44.89 23.86 7.96
N VAL A 16 43.81 24.63 8.05
CA VAL A 16 42.46 24.12 7.81
C VAL A 16 42.48 23.68 6.35
N GLU A 17 42.65 22.39 6.11
CA GLU A 17 42.21 21.80 4.86
C GLU A 17 40.72 22.03 4.80
N GLU A 18 40.37 23.09 4.08
CA GLU A 18 39.05 23.34 3.54
C GLU A 18 38.74 22.14 2.65
N SER A 19 38.17 21.12 3.30
CA SER A 19 37.64 19.94 2.65
C SER A 19 36.54 20.46 1.75
N GLU A 20 36.80 20.45 0.44
CA GLU A 20 35.75 20.58 -0.56
C GLU A 20 34.59 19.68 -0.12
N PRO A 21 33.35 20.20 -0.05
CA PRO A 21 32.22 19.34 0.24
C PRO A 21 32.14 18.34 -0.90
N GLN A 22 32.55 17.10 -0.62
CA GLN A 22 32.29 15.96 -1.47
C GLN A 22 30.79 15.97 -1.74
N ARG A 23 30.40 16.43 -2.94
CA ARG A 23 29.02 16.38 -3.40
C ARG A 23 28.68 14.92 -3.61
N THR A 24 28.24 14.26 -2.55
CA THR A 24 27.45 13.05 -2.65
C THR A 24 26.29 13.36 -3.57
N ALA A 25 26.21 12.66 -4.71
CA ALA A 25 25.07 12.75 -5.62
C ALA A 25 23.77 12.63 -4.80
N PRO A 26 22.72 13.41 -5.13
CA PRO A 26 21.48 13.37 -4.37
C PRO A 26 20.94 11.93 -4.35
N ALA A 27 20.88 11.34 -3.15
CA ALA A 27 20.46 9.96 -2.95
C ALA A 27 18.94 9.87 -3.00
N PHE A 28 18.35 10.07 -4.19
CA PHE A 28 16.95 9.78 -4.44
C PHE A 28 16.76 8.30 -4.83
N LEU A 29 15.58 7.75 -4.54
CA LEU A 29 15.28 6.35 -4.80
C LEU A 29 15.33 6.04 -6.30
N LEU A 30 16.02 4.96 -6.66
CA LEU A 30 16.10 4.45 -8.02
C LEU A 30 15.66 2.99 -8.00
N TRP A 31 14.94 2.58 -9.05
CA TRP A 31 14.45 1.21 -9.13
C TRP A 31 15.59 0.30 -9.60
N ASP A 32 16.04 -0.60 -8.71
CA ASP A 32 17.19 -1.50 -8.96
C ASP A 32 16.86 -2.75 -9.83
N LYS A 33 15.59 -3.00 -10.19
CA LYS A 33 15.14 -4.27 -10.81
C LYS A 33 14.72 -4.26 -12.30
N PRO A 34 14.76 -3.16 -13.06
CA PRO A 34 15.58 -3.33 -14.27
C PRO A 34 16.61 -2.20 -14.42
N PRO A 35 17.74 -2.47 -15.10
CA PRO A 35 18.77 -1.47 -15.33
C PRO A 35 18.15 -0.25 -16.03
N HIS A 36 18.68 0.95 -15.75
CA HIS A 36 18.27 2.23 -16.36
C HIS A 36 18.04 2.17 -17.89
N LEU A 37 18.68 1.23 -18.58
CA LEU A 37 18.53 0.97 -20.02
C LEU A 37 17.12 0.52 -20.44
N ARG A 38 16.37 -0.16 -19.54
CA ARG A 38 15.06 -0.75 -19.85
C ARG A 38 13.90 0.24 -19.75
N THR A 39 14.04 1.35 -19.01
CA THR A 39 12.97 2.35 -18.87
C THR A 39 12.75 3.14 -20.16
N VAL A 40 13.81 3.40 -20.94
CA VAL A 40 13.70 4.06 -22.26
C VAL A 40 12.97 3.17 -23.28
N GLU A 41 13.25 1.87 -23.29
CA GLU A 41 12.57 0.92 -24.17
C GLU A 41 11.11 0.70 -23.78
N LEU A 42 10.82 0.62 -22.47
CA LEU A 42 9.47 0.49 -21.95
C LEU A 42 8.59 1.71 -22.28
N GLN A 43 9.16 2.93 -22.30
CA GLN A 43 8.41 4.14 -22.68
C GLN A 43 7.91 4.10 -24.14
N ARG A 44 8.57 3.35 -25.03
CA ARG A 44 8.18 3.22 -26.45
C ARG A 44 7.09 2.18 -26.72
N ARG A 45 6.81 1.30 -25.75
CA ARG A 45 5.88 0.17 -25.91
C ARG A 45 4.42 0.58 -25.81
N SER A 46 3.55 -0.23 -26.40
CA SER A 46 2.10 -0.16 -26.26
C SER A 46 1.65 -0.63 -24.86
N ALA A 47 0.38 -0.42 -24.50
CA ALA A 47 -0.15 -0.82 -23.20
C ALA A 47 -0.04 -2.34 -22.95
N ALA A 48 -0.38 -3.16 -23.96
CA ALA A 48 -0.31 -4.62 -23.85
C ALA A 48 1.13 -5.13 -23.71
N GLU A 49 2.08 -4.52 -24.42
CA GLU A 49 3.50 -4.88 -24.32
C GLU A 49 4.12 -4.44 -22.99
N LEU A 50 3.67 -3.32 -22.42
CA LEU A 50 4.08 -2.86 -21.09
C LEU A 50 3.59 -3.82 -20.01
N GLU A 51 2.32 -4.23 -20.08
CA GLU A 51 1.74 -5.20 -19.15
C GLU A 51 2.49 -6.54 -19.20
N ALA A 52 2.75 -7.07 -20.40
CA ALA A 52 3.50 -8.30 -20.58
C ALA A 52 4.92 -8.22 -19.99
N GLU A 53 5.64 -7.11 -20.21
CA GLU A 53 6.99 -6.93 -19.67
C GLU A 53 6.99 -6.76 -18.14
N LEU A 54 6.08 -5.96 -17.59
CA LEU A 54 5.98 -5.75 -16.14
C LEU A 54 5.59 -7.05 -15.43
N LYS A 55 4.71 -7.85 -16.03
CA LYS A 55 4.39 -9.18 -15.52
C LYS A 55 5.63 -10.05 -15.38
N GLU A 56 6.49 -10.09 -16.41
CA GLU A 56 7.72 -10.88 -16.39
C GLU A 56 8.74 -10.32 -15.38
N ILE A 57 8.95 -9.00 -15.34
CA ILE A 57 9.87 -8.33 -14.40
C ILE A 57 9.47 -8.61 -12.95
N LEU A 58 8.16 -8.58 -12.66
CA LEU A 58 7.62 -8.79 -11.32
C LEU A 58 7.42 -10.27 -10.96
N GLY A 59 7.59 -11.18 -11.93
CA GLY A 59 7.42 -12.63 -11.73
C GLY A 59 5.97 -13.05 -11.43
N LEU A 60 4.97 -12.32 -11.93
CA LEU A 60 3.54 -12.51 -11.60
C LEU A 60 2.90 -13.58 -12.51
N ARG A 61 3.14 -14.85 -12.17
CA ARG A 61 2.71 -16.01 -12.98
C ARG A 61 1.22 -16.34 -12.87
N ASN A 62 0.58 -15.99 -11.76
CA ASN A 62 -0.81 -16.35 -11.46
C ASN A 62 -1.76 -15.15 -11.48
N HIS A 63 -1.37 -14.00 -12.03
CA HIS A 63 -2.21 -12.79 -12.08
C HIS A 63 -3.64 -13.02 -12.65
N GLN A 64 -3.88 -14.04 -13.48
CA GLN A 64 -5.22 -14.35 -14.00
C GLN A 64 -6.15 -15.02 -12.96
N THR A 65 -5.58 -15.66 -11.93
CA THR A 65 -6.32 -16.46 -10.94
C THR A 65 -6.08 -16.00 -9.50
N CYS A 66 -5.07 -15.15 -9.28
CA CYS A 66 -4.69 -14.59 -7.99
C CYS A 66 -4.97 -13.09 -7.97
N MET A 67 -6.00 -12.68 -7.23
CA MET A 67 -6.40 -11.27 -7.07
C MET A 67 -5.24 -10.39 -6.58
N ARG A 68 -4.39 -10.93 -5.69
CA ARG A 68 -3.22 -10.21 -5.18
C ARG A 68 -2.23 -9.88 -6.29
N GLU A 69 -1.87 -10.87 -7.12
CA GLU A 69 -0.95 -10.65 -8.25
C GLU A 69 -1.58 -9.75 -9.31
N ALA A 70 -2.89 -9.89 -9.57
CA ALA A 70 -3.62 -9.02 -10.49
C ALA A 70 -3.58 -7.55 -10.05
N ALA A 71 -3.88 -7.28 -8.78
CA ALA A 71 -3.87 -5.93 -8.22
C ALA A 71 -2.47 -5.29 -8.24
N LEU A 72 -1.42 -6.10 -8.02
CA LEU A 72 -0.03 -5.64 -8.14
C LEU A 72 0.31 -5.27 -9.58
N LEU A 73 -0.02 -6.13 -10.54
CA LEU A 73 0.26 -5.88 -11.95
C LEU A 73 -0.44 -4.59 -12.42
N ASP A 74 -1.73 -4.46 -12.14
CA ASP A 74 -2.53 -3.27 -12.48
C ASP A 74 -1.94 -1.99 -11.87
N TYR A 75 -1.53 -2.05 -10.60
CA TYR A 75 -0.90 -0.92 -9.93
C TYR A 75 0.39 -0.46 -10.62
N PHE A 76 1.28 -1.37 -10.98
CA PHE A 76 2.54 -1.01 -11.66
C PHE A 76 2.32 -0.56 -13.10
N VAL A 77 1.40 -1.20 -13.84
CA VAL A 77 1.05 -0.80 -15.21
C VAL A 77 0.48 0.61 -15.21
N CYS A 78 -0.50 0.90 -14.35
CA CYS A 78 -1.08 2.23 -14.21
C CYS A 78 -0.03 3.27 -13.80
N GLY A 79 0.86 2.93 -12.86
CA GLY A 79 1.95 3.79 -12.42
C GLY A 79 2.92 4.15 -13.52
N PHE A 80 3.39 3.16 -14.26
CA PHE A 80 4.31 3.38 -15.37
C PHE A 80 3.63 4.16 -16.49
N TRP A 81 2.40 3.79 -16.87
CA TRP A 81 1.63 4.47 -17.90
C TRP A 81 1.41 5.94 -17.58
N TRP A 82 1.09 6.25 -16.32
CA TRP A 82 0.95 7.64 -15.86
C TRP A 82 2.23 8.45 -16.08
N THR A 83 3.43 7.89 -15.80
CA THR A 83 4.69 8.61 -16.07
C THR A 83 4.89 8.90 -17.56
N LYS A 84 4.42 8.00 -18.43
CA LYS A 84 4.46 8.19 -19.89
C LYS A 84 3.51 9.30 -20.33
N GLU A 85 2.29 9.35 -19.78
CA GLU A 85 1.33 10.43 -20.06
C GLU A 85 1.85 11.80 -19.62
N LYS A 86 2.56 11.85 -18.48
CA LYS A 86 3.22 13.06 -17.98
C LYS A 86 4.54 13.39 -18.69
N LYS A 87 4.99 12.52 -19.62
CA LYS A 87 6.24 12.67 -20.37
C LYS A 87 7.47 12.80 -19.47
N PHE A 88 7.46 12.08 -18.35
CA PHE A 88 8.59 12.05 -17.44
C PHE A 88 9.83 11.47 -18.13
N SER A 89 10.98 12.06 -17.81
CA SER A 89 12.28 11.54 -18.24
C SER A 89 12.51 10.11 -17.73
N PRO A 90 13.40 9.32 -18.34
CA PRO A 90 13.70 7.97 -17.86
C PRO A 90 14.12 7.90 -16.39
N THR A 91 14.82 8.94 -15.89
CA THR A 91 15.22 9.06 -14.49
C THR A 91 14.02 9.33 -13.59
N GLN A 92 13.13 10.25 -13.98
CA GLN A 92 11.87 10.52 -13.25
C GLN A 92 10.95 9.29 -13.25
N THR A 93 10.82 8.58 -14.38
CA THR A 93 10.09 7.31 -14.43
C THR A 93 10.70 6.30 -13.47
N SER A 94 12.02 6.08 -13.50
CA SER A 94 12.68 5.15 -12.58
C SER A 94 12.44 5.52 -11.10
N PHE A 95 12.54 6.80 -10.76
CA PHE A 95 12.22 7.31 -9.41
C PHE A 95 10.77 7.06 -9.03
N THR A 96 9.81 7.41 -9.89
CA THR A 96 8.39 7.18 -9.63
C THR A 96 8.13 5.70 -9.42
N THR A 97 8.63 4.84 -10.31
CA THR A 97 8.49 3.39 -10.20
C THR A 97 9.10 2.94 -8.86
N ALA A 98 10.30 3.39 -8.47
CA ALA A 98 10.94 3.04 -7.19
C ALA A 98 10.07 3.37 -5.98
N VAL A 99 9.46 4.56 -5.98
CA VAL A 99 8.51 4.98 -4.94
C VAL A 99 7.29 4.06 -4.93
N LEU A 100 6.68 3.74 -6.07
CA LEU A 100 5.55 2.80 -6.14
C LEU A 100 5.89 1.44 -5.52
N HIS A 101 7.09 0.92 -5.80
CA HIS A 101 7.59 -0.31 -5.18
C HIS A 101 7.69 -0.20 -3.66
N MET A 102 8.35 0.86 -3.17
CA MET A 102 8.51 1.09 -1.74
C MET A 102 7.16 1.14 -1.03
N LEU A 103 6.17 1.88 -1.58
CA LEU A 103 4.87 2.04 -0.95
C LEU A 103 4.09 0.73 -0.85
N ILE A 104 4.16 -0.11 -1.89
CA ILE A 104 3.53 -1.42 -1.90
C ILE A 104 4.23 -2.39 -0.96
N ASP A 105 5.57 -2.39 -0.92
CA ASP A 105 6.33 -3.25 -0.01
C ASP A 105 6.13 -2.84 1.46
N ASN A 106 5.93 -1.55 1.73
CA ASN A 106 5.55 -1.07 3.06
C ASN A 106 4.21 -1.68 3.51
N ILE A 107 3.23 -1.86 2.61
CA ILE A 107 1.97 -2.54 2.93
C ILE A 107 2.18 -4.05 3.05
N ARG A 108 2.75 -4.68 2.02
CA ARG A 108 2.76 -6.14 1.88
C ARG A 108 3.76 -6.84 2.80
N VAL A 109 4.94 -6.25 2.98
CA VAL A 109 6.05 -6.85 3.72
C VAL A 109 6.12 -6.28 5.14
N LYS A 110 6.04 -4.96 5.26
CA LYS A 110 6.20 -4.29 6.56
C LYS A 110 4.88 -4.10 7.31
N GLN A 111 3.73 -4.34 6.67
CA GLN A 111 2.40 -4.12 7.23
C GLN A 111 2.22 -2.73 7.86
N MET A 112 2.84 -1.72 7.24
CA MET A 112 2.76 -0.34 7.71
C MET A 112 1.36 0.23 7.54
N GLY A 113 0.90 0.96 8.55
CA GLY A 113 -0.34 1.73 8.47
C GLY A 113 -0.22 2.92 7.52
N LEU A 114 -1.37 3.49 7.14
CA LEU A 114 -1.46 4.62 6.20
C LEU A 114 -0.55 5.80 6.58
N LEU A 115 -0.60 6.23 7.85
CA LEU A 115 0.15 7.41 8.31
C LEU A 115 1.66 7.19 8.20
N GLU A 116 2.15 6.02 8.60
CA GLU A 116 3.57 5.67 8.53
C GLU A 116 4.05 5.63 7.07
N ASN A 117 3.27 5.00 6.19
CA ASN A 117 3.62 4.91 4.77
C ASN A 117 3.58 6.27 4.06
N LEU A 118 2.67 7.17 4.48
CA LEU A 118 2.65 8.57 4.02
C LEU A 118 3.93 9.31 4.46
N MET A 119 4.44 9.05 5.66
CA MET A 119 5.70 9.62 6.13
C MET A 119 6.89 9.10 5.32
N GLU A 120 6.93 7.80 5.01
CA GLU A 120 7.96 7.22 4.13
C GLU A 120 7.90 7.81 2.71
N PHE A 121 6.69 8.04 2.17
CA PHE A 121 6.51 8.76 0.91
C PHE A 121 7.10 10.17 0.96
N ALA A 122 6.77 10.94 2.00
CA ALA A 122 7.26 12.31 2.16
C ALA A 122 8.80 12.35 2.26
N LYS A 123 9.40 11.41 2.99
CA LYS A 123 10.86 11.25 3.09
C LYS A 123 11.49 10.92 1.73
N ALA A 124 10.88 10.01 0.97
CA ALA A 124 11.36 9.64 -0.36
C ALA A 124 11.23 10.77 -1.39
N LEU A 125 10.18 11.59 -1.28
CA LEU A 125 9.92 12.70 -2.19
C LEU A 125 10.82 13.91 -1.92
N ALA A 126 11.18 14.17 -0.66
CA ALA A 126 11.92 15.37 -0.28
C ALA A 126 13.23 15.56 -1.06
N PRO A 127 14.12 14.55 -1.23
CA PRO A 127 15.33 14.68 -2.04
C PRO A 127 15.06 14.96 -3.52
N ALA A 128 13.98 14.42 -4.09
CA ALA A 128 13.64 14.62 -5.50
C ALA A 128 13.19 16.05 -5.82
N CYS A 129 12.65 16.75 -4.82
CA CYS A 129 12.21 18.14 -4.93
C CYS A 129 13.30 19.16 -4.55
N GLN A 130 14.43 18.71 -3.97
CA GLN A 130 15.52 19.60 -3.60
C GLN A 130 16.27 20.08 -4.85
N CYS A 131 16.49 21.40 -4.95
CA CYS A 131 17.32 21.97 -6.00
C CYS A 131 18.80 21.73 -5.71
N TRP A 132 19.55 21.31 -6.73
CA TRP A 132 21.01 21.25 -6.72
C TRP A 132 21.58 22.03 -7.89
N ILE A 133 22.84 22.47 -7.78
CA ILE A 133 23.53 23.19 -8.86
C ILE A 133 24.25 22.17 -9.74
N SER A 134 23.83 22.05 -11.00
CA SER A 134 24.49 21.24 -12.03
C SER A 134 24.91 22.16 -13.19
N GLY A 135 26.20 22.21 -13.50
CA GLY A 135 26.70 23.01 -14.64
C GLY A 135 26.40 24.51 -14.60
N GLY A 136 26.15 25.09 -13.41
CA GLY A 136 25.79 26.49 -13.25
C GLY A 136 24.28 26.78 -13.19
N GLU A 137 23.43 25.77 -13.44
CA GLU A 137 21.97 25.86 -13.33
C GLU A 137 21.44 25.13 -12.10
N THR A 138 20.44 25.71 -11.43
CA THR A 138 19.72 25.05 -10.34
C THR A 138 18.67 24.11 -10.91
N THR A 139 18.85 22.81 -10.71
CA THR A 139 17.98 21.74 -11.23
C THR A 139 17.50 20.84 -10.08
N SER A 140 16.26 20.37 -10.13
CA SER A 140 15.72 19.31 -9.27
C SER A 140 15.26 18.13 -10.12
N LEU A 141 15.06 16.95 -9.52
CA LEU A 141 14.53 15.79 -10.27
C LEU A 141 13.08 16.02 -10.68
N LEU A 142 12.28 16.60 -9.77
CA LEU A 142 10.91 17.02 -10.04
C LEU A 142 10.82 18.52 -9.80
N ASP A 143 10.26 19.24 -10.77
CA ASP A 143 9.88 20.63 -10.56
C ASP A 143 8.65 20.72 -9.63
N ARG A 144 8.29 21.95 -9.22
CA ARG A 144 7.15 22.18 -8.32
C ARG A 144 5.83 21.61 -8.86
N LYS A 145 5.60 21.71 -10.17
CA LYS A 145 4.38 21.25 -10.84
C LYS A 145 4.37 19.72 -10.92
N GLU A 146 5.47 19.12 -11.38
CA GLU A 146 5.65 17.68 -11.47
C GLU A 146 5.51 17.00 -10.09
N ALA A 147 6.10 17.59 -9.04
CA ALA A 147 5.97 17.11 -7.68
C ALA A 147 4.50 17.15 -7.20
N LYS A 148 3.77 18.22 -7.49
CA LYS A 148 2.34 18.34 -7.13
C LYS A 148 1.49 17.29 -7.86
N GLU A 149 1.74 17.09 -9.14
CA GLU A 149 1.07 16.05 -9.94
C GLU A 149 1.37 14.65 -9.39
N PHE A 150 2.62 14.40 -8.99
CA PHE A 150 3.01 13.12 -8.42
C PHE A 150 2.38 12.85 -7.05
N ILE A 151 2.36 13.84 -6.16
CA ILE A 151 1.64 13.76 -4.87
C ILE A 151 0.16 13.45 -5.11
N ASN A 152 -0.49 14.16 -6.04
CA ASN A 152 -1.89 13.95 -6.36
C ASN A 152 -2.14 12.53 -6.91
N TYR A 153 -1.28 12.07 -7.81
CA TYR A 153 -1.35 10.71 -8.35
C TYR A 153 -1.26 9.65 -7.25
N ILE A 154 -0.26 9.72 -6.36
CA ILE A 154 -0.10 8.74 -5.26
C ILE A 154 -1.28 8.80 -4.29
N THR A 155 -1.79 10.00 -4.02
CA THR A 155 -2.95 10.19 -3.13
C THR A 155 -4.18 9.46 -3.67
N ILE A 156 -4.50 9.64 -4.95
CA ILE A 156 -5.70 9.05 -5.58
C ILE A 156 -5.51 7.55 -5.87
N SER A 157 -4.33 7.16 -6.35
CA SER A 157 -4.07 5.78 -6.77
C SER A 157 -3.89 4.83 -5.59
N LEU A 158 -3.24 5.27 -4.50
CA LEU A 158 -2.91 4.42 -3.37
C LEU A 158 -3.58 4.86 -2.07
N PHE A 159 -3.30 6.08 -1.58
CA PHE A 159 -3.66 6.45 -0.20
C PHE A 159 -5.17 6.54 0.05
N GLN A 160 -5.96 7.00 -0.93
CA GLN A 160 -7.42 6.98 -0.83
C GLN A 160 -8.00 5.55 -0.80
N LYS A 161 -7.26 4.57 -1.32
CA LYS A 161 -7.66 3.16 -1.43
C LYS A 161 -6.85 2.28 -0.48
N TYR A 162 -6.17 2.86 0.52
CA TYR A 162 -5.16 2.17 1.31
C TYR A 162 -5.70 0.91 1.98
N ARG A 163 -6.91 1.00 2.56
CA ARG A 163 -7.53 -0.13 3.24
C ARG A 163 -7.83 -1.32 2.32
N LEU A 164 -8.16 -1.03 1.05
CA LEU A 164 -8.37 -2.06 0.04
C LEU A 164 -7.04 -2.76 -0.29
N TYR A 165 -5.97 -1.99 -0.48
CA TYR A 165 -4.64 -2.56 -0.72
C TYR A 165 -4.13 -3.36 0.48
N GLU A 166 -4.34 -2.89 1.72
CA GLU A 166 -4.02 -3.68 2.92
C GLU A 166 -4.72 -5.04 2.87
N LEU A 167 -6.05 -5.07 2.68
CA LEU A 167 -6.83 -6.30 2.63
C LEU A 167 -6.33 -7.24 1.52
N VAL A 168 -6.25 -6.76 0.27
CA VAL A 168 -5.88 -7.61 -0.87
C VAL A 168 -4.44 -8.14 -0.77
N LEU A 169 -3.52 -7.34 -0.23
CA LEU A 169 -2.10 -7.68 -0.19
C LEU A 169 -1.70 -8.49 1.04
N THR A 170 -2.43 -8.38 2.15
CA THR A 170 -2.09 -9.06 3.41
C THR A 170 -2.97 -10.28 3.69
N THR A 171 -4.23 -10.30 3.26
CA THR A 171 -5.15 -11.41 3.57
C THR A 171 -4.73 -12.69 2.85
N PRO A 172 -4.53 -13.81 3.56
CA PRO A 172 -4.27 -15.11 2.95
C PRO A 172 -5.49 -15.59 2.15
N ARG A 173 -5.25 -16.37 1.10
CA ARG A 173 -6.30 -16.81 0.16
C ARG A 173 -7.39 -17.62 0.88
N GLU A 174 -7.00 -18.37 1.89
CA GLU A 174 -7.86 -19.25 2.67
C GLU A 174 -8.91 -18.46 3.45
N GLU A 175 -8.55 -17.30 4.02
CA GLU A 175 -9.50 -16.44 4.73
C GLU A 175 -10.53 -15.81 3.80
N LEU A 176 -10.13 -15.44 2.58
CA LEU A 176 -11.07 -14.94 1.56
C LEU A 176 -12.05 -16.03 1.10
N LEU A 177 -11.57 -17.27 0.94
CA LEU A 177 -12.42 -18.40 0.55
C LEU A 177 -13.43 -18.75 1.64
N VAL A 178 -13.01 -18.78 2.91
CA VAL A 178 -13.90 -19.04 4.05
C VAL A 178 -14.96 -17.93 4.21
N GLY A 179 -14.59 -16.67 3.98
CA GLY A 179 -15.55 -15.56 3.98
C GLY A 179 -16.60 -15.67 2.88
N LEU A 180 -16.20 -16.10 1.68
CA LEU A 180 -17.10 -16.31 0.54
C LEU A 180 -18.02 -17.52 0.76
N GLU A 181 -17.49 -18.63 1.27
CA GLU A 181 -18.25 -19.84 1.59
C GLU A 181 -19.38 -19.53 2.60
N ARG A 182 -19.07 -18.85 3.70
CA ARG A 182 -20.09 -18.42 4.69
C ARG A 182 -21.14 -17.49 4.08
N THR A 183 -20.75 -16.61 3.17
CA THR A 183 -21.68 -15.70 2.51
C THR A 183 -22.64 -16.47 1.62
N ILE A 184 -22.13 -17.39 0.81
CA ILE A 184 -22.94 -18.25 -0.07
C ILE A 184 -23.87 -19.14 0.75
N GLU A 185 -23.38 -19.77 1.81
CA GLU A 185 -24.19 -20.57 2.73
C GLU A 185 -25.31 -19.75 3.37
N PHE A 186 -25.02 -18.54 3.86
CA PHE A 186 -26.04 -17.66 4.42
C PHE A 186 -27.10 -17.27 3.40
N TYR A 187 -26.68 -16.94 2.16
CA TYR A 187 -27.61 -16.64 1.07
C TYR A 187 -28.51 -17.82 0.74
N PHE A 188 -27.96 -19.02 0.60
CA PHE A 188 -28.74 -20.23 0.33
C PHE A 188 -29.64 -20.60 1.49
N HIS A 189 -29.16 -20.49 2.74
CA HIS A 189 -29.95 -20.78 3.93
C HIS A 189 -31.14 -19.83 4.06
N ARG A 190 -30.90 -18.53 3.93
CA ARG A 190 -31.95 -17.50 3.99
C ARG A 190 -32.94 -17.63 2.84
N HIS A 191 -32.46 -17.96 1.64
CA HIS A 191 -33.32 -18.22 0.49
C HIS A 191 -34.19 -19.46 0.70
N TRP A 192 -33.62 -20.54 1.23
CA TRP A 192 -34.34 -21.77 1.58
C TRP A 192 -35.42 -21.52 2.64
N GLU A 193 -35.13 -20.78 3.70
CA GLU A 193 -36.12 -20.39 4.73
C GLU A 193 -37.27 -19.55 4.15
N MET A 194 -36.96 -18.64 3.23
CA MET A 194 -37.98 -17.84 2.54
C MET A 194 -38.85 -18.68 1.60
N SER A 195 -38.28 -19.72 0.97
CA SER A 195 -39.00 -20.64 0.07
C SER A 195 -39.73 -21.78 0.78
N ASN A 196 -39.36 -22.11 2.02
CA ASN A 196 -39.97 -23.16 2.83
C ASN A 196 -40.25 -22.64 4.26
N PRO A 197 -41.25 -21.76 4.44
CA PRO A 197 -41.60 -21.29 5.77
C PRO A 197 -42.10 -22.45 6.63
N PRO A 198 -41.68 -22.54 7.91
CA PRO A 198 -42.14 -23.60 8.80
C PRO A 198 -43.67 -23.53 8.95
N ARG A 199 -44.35 -24.65 8.66
CA ARG A 199 -45.80 -24.77 8.82
C ARG A 199 -46.14 -24.59 10.30
N LYS A 200 -46.89 -23.54 10.63
CA LYS A 200 -47.46 -23.38 11.98
C LYS A 200 -48.42 -24.54 12.23
N ILE A 201 -48.03 -25.45 13.12
CA ILE A 201 -48.91 -26.52 13.59
C ILE A 201 -49.97 -25.84 14.47
N GLN A 202 -51.19 -25.68 13.94
CA GLN A 202 -52.35 -25.29 14.73
C GLN A 202 -52.80 -26.50 15.55
N THR A 203 -52.39 -26.55 16.82
CA THR A 203 -53.02 -27.44 17.81
C THR A 203 -54.44 -26.95 18.08
N HIS A 204 -55.43 -27.58 17.43
CA HIS A 204 -56.83 -27.44 17.82
C HIS A 204 -57.05 -28.10 19.19
N ARG A 205 -57.06 -27.29 20.25
CA ARG A 205 -57.50 -27.71 21.59
C ARG A 205 -59.03 -27.75 21.57
N GLY A 206 -59.59 -28.95 21.38
CA GLY A 206 -61.02 -29.20 21.51
C GLY A 206 -61.50 -28.84 22.91
N ARG A 207 -62.51 -27.97 22.97
CA ARG A 207 -63.22 -27.55 24.18
C ARG A 207 -64.34 -28.56 24.43
N ALA A 208 -64.16 -29.45 25.40
CA ALA A 208 -65.27 -30.20 26.00
C ALA A 208 -65.72 -29.44 27.24
N SER A 209 -66.95 -28.92 27.20
CA SER A 209 -67.67 -28.41 28.36
C SER A 209 -68.35 -29.58 29.06
N GLN A 210 -68.17 -29.73 30.37
CA GLN A 210 -69.21 -30.26 31.24
C GLN A 210 -69.00 -29.76 32.67
N GLU A 211 -70.06 -29.15 33.19
CA GLU A 211 -70.27 -28.64 34.55
C GLU A 211 -70.28 -29.80 35.57
N ASP A 212 -69.70 -29.60 36.77
CA ASP A 212 -70.48 -29.36 38.00
C ASP A 212 -69.70 -29.67 39.31
N SER A 213 -69.85 -28.74 40.25
CA SER A 213 -69.86 -28.87 41.72
C SER A 213 -68.57 -29.22 42.51
N ASP A 214 -68.06 -28.21 43.22
CA ASP A 214 -67.27 -28.26 44.47
C ASP A 214 -68.28 -28.13 45.68
N PRO A 215 -67.96 -28.32 46.99
CA PRO A 215 -66.66 -28.61 47.63
C PRO A 215 -66.68 -29.55 48.88
N ALA A 216 -65.48 -29.78 49.44
CA ALA A 216 -65.14 -29.89 50.87
C ALA A 216 -64.75 -31.26 51.48
N MET A 217 -63.75 -31.12 52.38
CA MET A 217 -63.27 -32.01 53.47
C MET A 217 -62.34 -33.17 53.07
N LEU A 218 -61.03 -33.06 53.33
CA LEU A 218 -60.33 -33.28 54.62
C LEU A 218 -60.33 -34.75 55.06
N ASP A 219 -59.17 -35.17 55.59
CA ASP A 219 -58.83 -36.42 56.29
C ASP A 219 -58.49 -37.63 55.40
N PHE A 220 -57.53 -38.51 55.69
CA PHE A 220 -56.38 -38.62 56.59
C PHE A 220 -55.76 -40.00 56.22
N ILE A 221 -54.43 -40.12 56.21
CA ILE A 221 -53.61 -41.34 56.45
C ILE A 221 -53.81 -42.60 55.56
N ASN A 222 -52.74 -42.95 54.82
CA ASN A 222 -51.81 -44.03 55.18
C ASN A 222 -50.46 -43.86 54.48
#